data_AF-A0A7K2VYW9-F1
#
_entry.id   AF-A0A7K2VYW9-F1
#
_cell.length_a   1.000
_cell.length_b   1.000
_cell.length_c   1.000
_cell.angle_alpha   90.00
_cell.angle_beta   90.00
_cell.angle_gamma   90.00
#
_symmetry.space_group_name_H-M   'P 1'
#
loop_
_entity.id
_entity.type
_entity.pdbx_description
1 polymer ?
#
loop_
_entity_poly.entity_id
_entity_poly.type
_entity_poly.pdbx_seq_one_letter_code
_entity_poly.pdbx_strand_id
1 'polypeptide(L)'
;MTKTTVQDVSAGSTEPERLDAPRTVGGSRVFALLLVITGAAGVLASWVITLDKFKILEGKVSGKTFTPSCSINPVVSCGSVMESKQAAVFGFPNPMLGLVCYGIVICVGMSLLAHARFPRWYWLTFNFGTLFGVGFVTWLMTQSLYEINALCLWCCLAWVATITMFWHLTSFNIRNGFLPAPNGVKNFLAEFTWVLPVTHGGIIAMLILTRWGSQLWA
;
A
#
# COMPACT_ATOMS: atom_id res chain seq x y z
N MET A 1 37.65 57.60 48.40
CA MET A 1 37.35 57.29 46.99
C MET A 1 36.46 56.05 46.96
N THR A 2 35.14 56.25 46.97
CA THR A 2 34.15 55.17 46.96
C THR A 2 33.80 54.87 45.51
N LYS A 3 34.18 53.70 44.99
CA LYS A 3 33.82 53.27 43.63
C LYS A 3 32.40 52.72 43.65
N THR A 4 31.48 53.48 43.05
CA THR A 4 30.11 53.04 42.74
C THR A 4 30.17 51.98 41.63
N THR A 5 29.75 50.76 41.94
CA THR A 5 29.52 49.70 40.95
C THR A 5 28.19 49.94 40.25
N VAL A 6 28.23 50.22 38.95
CA VAL A 6 27.05 50.21 38.07
C VAL A 6 26.78 48.74 37.70
N GLN A 7 25.62 48.22 38.08
CA GLN A 7 25.13 46.92 37.63
C GLN A 7 24.48 47.11 36.25
N ASP A 8 25.11 46.57 35.22
CA ASP A 8 24.50 46.48 33.89
C ASP A 8 23.44 45.37 33.90
N VAL A 9 22.17 45.77 34.03
CA VAL A 9 21.01 44.93 33.70
C VAL A 9 20.88 44.94 32.17
N SER A 10 21.65 44.09 31.50
CA SER A 10 21.46 43.86 30.06
C SER A 10 20.34 42.84 29.86
N ALA A 11 19.32 43.28 29.13
CA ALA A 11 18.07 42.60 28.86
C ALA A 11 18.28 41.16 28.38
N GLY A 12 17.62 40.22 29.05
CA GLY A 12 17.39 38.89 28.50
C GLY A 12 16.62 39.04 27.20
N SER A 13 17.27 38.78 26.07
CA SER A 13 16.61 38.57 24.80
C SER A 13 15.80 37.28 24.93
N THR A 14 14.51 37.39 25.21
CA THR A 14 13.54 36.33 24.96
C THR A 14 13.60 36.03 23.46
N GLU A 15 14.37 35.02 23.06
CA GLU A 15 14.23 34.42 21.73
C GLU A 15 12.74 34.12 21.54
N PRO A 16 12.12 34.50 20.42
CA PRO A 16 10.77 34.06 20.14
C PRO A 16 10.82 32.53 20.12
N GLU A 17 10.09 31.91 21.04
CA GLU A 17 9.74 30.51 21.05
C GLU A 17 9.47 30.08 19.60
N ARG A 18 10.39 29.33 18.99
CA ARG A 18 10.18 28.77 17.65
C ARG A 18 8.96 27.87 17.80
N LEU A 19 7.79 28.39 17.45
CA LEU A 19 6.55 27.63 17.26
C LEU A 19 6.94 26.29 16.63
N ASP A 20 6.79 25.21 17.40
CA ASP A 20 7.26 23.87 17.10
C ASP A 20 7.01 23.51 15.64
N ALA A 21 8.01 23.71 14.77
CA ALA A 21 7.89 23.34 13.38
C ALA A 21 7.65 21.83 13.36
N PRO A 22 6.55 21.34 12.75
CA PRO A 22 6.16 19.95 12.88
C PRO A 22 7.31 19.06 12.40
N ARG A 23 7.77 18.14 13.26
CA ARG A 23 8.90 17.26 12.97
C ARG A 23 8.69 16.55 11.63
N THR A 24 9.47 16.92 10.61
CA THR A 24 9.43 16.30 9.29
C THR A 24 10.45 15.18 9.19
N VAL A 25 10.06 14.06 8.60
CA VAL A 25 10.89 12.86 8.50
C VAL A 25 10.88 12.38 7.04
N GLY A 26 12.07 12.09 6.52
CA GLY A 26 12.27 11.45 5.22
C GLY A 26 12.43 9.93 5.34
N GLY A 27 12.40 9.23 4.22
CA GLY A 27 12.59 7.79 4.13
C GLY A 27 14.02 7.40 3.78
N SER A 28 14.41 6.16 4.08
CA SER A 28 15.64 5.59 3.50
C SER A 28 15.45 5.36 2.00
N ARG A 29 16.55 5.34 1.23
CA ARG A 29 16.50 5.03 -0.21
C ARG A 29 15.86 3.66 -0.47
N VAL A 30 16.13 2.68 0.39
CA VAL A 30 15.53 1.35 0.30
C VAL A 30 14.01 1.40 0.46
N PHE A 31 13.51 2.14 1.45
CA PHE A 31 12.07 2.31 1.65
C PHE A 31 11.41 3.06 0.48
N ALA A 32 12.06 4.09 -0.03
CA ALA A 32 11.60 4.84 -1.19
C ALA A 32 11.50 3.95 -2.44
N LEU A 33 12.53 3.14 -2.72
CA LEU A 33 12.52 2.17 -3.83
C LEU A 33 11.43 1.11 -3.65
N LEU A 34 11.20 0.64 -2.42
CA LEU A 34 10.12 -0.30 -2.13
C LEU A 34 8.75 0.31 -2.50
N LEU A 35 8.48 1.55 -2.12
CA LEU A 35 7.24 2.25 -2.50
C LEU A 35 7.12 2.37 -4.03
N VAL A 36 8.20 2.76 -4.72
CA VAL A 36 8.19 2.86 -6.19
C VAL A 36 7.91 1.51 -6.83
N ILE A 37 8.57 0.44 -6.40
CA ILE A 37 8.42 -0.91 -6.97
C ILE A 37 7.02 -1.46 -6.72
N THR A 38 6.52 -1.39 -5.48
CA THR A 38 5.17 -1.83 -5.13
C THR A 38 4.10 -1.00 -5.82
N GLY A 39 4.28 0.32 -5.91
CA GLY A 39 3.42 1.22 -6.67
C GLY A 39 3.42 0.89 -8.17
N ALA A 40 4.59 0.68 -8.78
CA ALA A 40 4.70 0.30 -10.19
C ALA A 40 4.03 -1.06 -10.48
N ALA A 41 4.23 -2.06 -9.61
CA ALA A 41 3.56 -3.34 -9.71
C ALA A 41 2.03 -3.22 -9.61
N GLY A 42 1.55 -2.38 -8.68
CA GLY A 42 0.12 -2.10 -8.50
C GLY A 42 -0.50 -1.33 -9.68
N VAL A 43 0.21 -0.33 -10.23
CA VAL A 43 -0.20 0.38 -11.45
C VAL A 43 -0.23 -0.59 -12.62
N LEU A 44 0.79 -1.43 -12.81
CA LEU A 44 0.83 -2.42 -13.88
C LEU A 44 -0.36 -3.38 -13.80
N ALA A 45 -0.61 -3.96 -12.62
CA ALA A 45 -1.76 -4.83 -12.39
C ALA A 45 -3.07 -4.11 -12.72
N SER A 46 -3.26 -2.92 -12.18
CA SER A 46 -4.48 -2.11 -12.38
C SER A 46 -4.69 -1.72 -13.83
N TRP A 47 -3.61 -1.39 -14.54
CA TRP A 47 -3.61 -1.02 -15.95
C TRP A 47 -4.03 -2.20 -16.83
N VAL A 48 -3.40 -3.36 -16.65
CA VAL A 48 -3.73 -4.56 -17.42
C VAL A 48 -5.17 -5.01 -17.17
N ILE A 49 -5.61 -5.05 -15.91
CA ILE A 49 -6.99 -5.42 -15.58
C ILE A 49 -7.99 -4.43 -16.22
N THR A 50 -7.67 -3.13 -16.23
CA THR A 50 -8.53 -2.12 -16.86
C THR A 50 -8.65 -2.36 -18.37
N LEU A 51 -7.52 -2.57 -19.05
CA LEU A 51 -7.50 -2.84 -20.49
C LEU A 51 -8.25 -4.12 -20.85
N ASP A 52 -8.03 -5.20 -20.10
CA ASP A 52 -8.70 -6.46 -20.34
C ASP A 52 -10.21 -6.35 -20.10
N LYS A 53 -10.64 -5.59 -19.08
CA LYS A 53 -12.06 -5.33 -18.85
C LYS A 53 -12.70 -4.55 -20.01
N PHE A 54 -12.01 -3.55 -20.58
CA PHE A 54 -12.53 -2.85 -21.76
C PHE A 54 -12.64 -3.77 -22.97
N LYS A 55 -11.65 -4.63 -23.24
CA LYS A 55 -11.71 -5.60 -24.33
C LYS A 55 -12.84 -6.62 -24.16
N ILE A 56 -13.13 -7.06 -22.93
CA ILE A 56 -14.29 -7.91 -22.63
C ILE A 56 -15.58 -7.18 -23.00
N LEU A 57 -15.72 -5.91 -22.61
CA LEU A 57 -16.91 -5.11 -22.90
C LEU A 57 -17.07 -4.86 -24.41
N GLU A 58 -16.01 -4.52 -25.12
CA GLU A 58 -16.00 -4.37 -26.58
C GLU A 58 -16.36 -5.67 -27.29
N GLY A 59 -15.83 -6.79 -26.81
CA GLY A 59 -16.17 -8.13 -27.28
C GLY A 59 -17.66 -8.42 -27.12
N LYS A 60 -18.23 -8.13 -25.94
CA LYS A 60 -19.68 -8.28 -25.68
C LYS A 60 -20.54 -7.44 -26.61
N VAL A 61 -20.12 -6.21 -26.92
CA VAL A 61 -20.82 -5.34 -27.89
C VAL A 61 -20.70 -5.86 -29.32
N SER A 62 -19.54 -6.42 -29.69
CA SER A 62 -19.24 -6.90 -31.04
C SER A 62 -19.66 -8.36 -31.30
N GLY A 63 -20.23 -9.03 -30.30
CA GLY A 63 -20.58 -10.47 -30.37
C GLY A 63 -19.39 -11.42 -30.38
N LYS A 64 -18.20 -10.98 -29.94
CA LYS A 64 -16.97 -11.78 -29.89
C LYS A 64 -16.55 -12.03 -28.44
N THR A 65 -16.21 -13.28 -28.11
CA THR A 65 -15.68 -13.62 -26.79
C THR A 65 -14.20 -13.22 -26.70
N PHE A 66 -13.85 -12.36 -25.76
CA PHE A 66 -12.45 -12.05 -25.42
C PHE A 66 -12.04 -12.79 -24.15
N THR A 67 -11.02 -13.63 -24.25
CA THR A 67 -10.45 -14.37 -23.11
C THR A 67 -9.13 -13.70 -22.69
N PRO A 68 -9.04 -13.14 -21.47
CA PRO A 68 -7.80 -12.54 -20.97
C PRO A 68 -6.68 -13.57 -20.88
N SER A 69 -5.44 -13.17 -21.20
CA SER A 69 -4.28 -14.06 -21.22
C SER A 69 -3.95 -14.71 -19.87
N CYS A 70 -4.42 -14.12 -18.77
CA CYS A 70 -4.26 -14.69 -17.43
C CYS A 70 -5.41 -15.64 -17.02
N SER A 71 -6.34 -15.96 -17.93
CA SER A 71 -7.37 -16.97 -17.72
C SER A 71 -6.88 -18.31 -18.30
N ILE A 72 -6.23 -19.11 -17.45
CA ILE A 72 -5.51 -20.32 -17.88
C ILE A 72 -6.35 -21.57 -17.66
N ASN A 73 -7.11 -21.60 -16.55
CA ASN A 73 -7.99 -22.71 -16.19
C ASN A 73 -9.23 -22.16 -15.46
N PRO A 74 -10.25 -22.99 -15.16
CA PRO A 74 -11.48 -22.52 -14.52
C PRO A 74 -11.25 -21.88 -13.14
N VAL A 75 -10.20 -22.27 -12.42
CA VAL A 75 -9.83 -21.71 -11.12
C VAL A 75 -9.09 -20.38 -11.28
N VAL A 76 -8.12 -20.29 -12.20
CA VAL A 76 -7.32 -19.11 -12.52
C VAL A 76 -7.95 -18.42 -13.72
N SER A 77 -9.04 -17.70 -13.45
CA SER A 77 -9.86 -17.01 -14.46
C SER A 77 -10.00 -15.53 -14.10
N CYS A 78 -9.17 -14.70 -14.72
CA CYS A 78 -9.29 -13.25 -14.62
C CYS A 78 -10.63 -12.75 -15.18
N GLY A 79 -11.14 -13.38 -16.24
CA GLY A 79 -12.42 -13.03 -16.85
C GLY A 79 -13.59 -13.14 -15.87
N SER A 80 -13.72 -14.28 -15.19
CA SER A 80 -14.78 -14.53 -14.21
C SER A 80 -14.76 -13.50 -13.06
N VAL A 81 -13.58 -13.12 -12.60
CA VAL A 81 -13.42 -12.08 -11.57
C VAL A 81 -13.83 -10.71 -12.10
N MET A 82 -13.42 -10.34 -13.33
CA MET A 82 -13.73 -9.03 -13.91
C MET A 82 -15.21 -8.83 -14.25
N GLU A 83 -15.93 -9.91 -14.55
CA GLU A 83 -17.37 -9.86 -14.83
C GLU A 83 -18.25 -9.85 -13.58
N SER A 84 -17.67 -10.13 -12.41
CA SER A 84 -18.38 -10.09 -11.13
C SER A 84 -18.86 -8.68 -10.76
N LYS A 85 -19.93 -8.59 -9.96
CA LYS A 85 -20.43 -7.31 -9.42
C LYS A 85 -19.42 -6.65 -8.48
N GLN A 86 -18.64 -7.48 -7.79
CA GLN A 86 -17.57 -7.08 -6.87
C GLN A 86 -16.42 -6.36 -7.58
N ALA A 87 -16.31 -6.45 -8.90
CA ALA A 87 -15.31 -5.71 -9.67
C ALA A 87 -15.64 -4.22 -9.87
N ALA A 88 -16.81 -3.75 -9.42
CA ALA A 88 -17.24 -2.35 -9.52
C ALA A 88 -18.03 -1.87 -8.28
N VAL A 89 -17.46 -2.03 -7.09
CA VAL A 89 -18.18 -1.81 -5.80
C VAL A 89 -18.53 -0.35 -5.57
N PHE A 90 -17.66 0.57 -6.02
CA PHE A 90 -17.87 2.01 -5.87
C PHE A 90 -18.60 2.64 -7.06
N GLY A 91 -19.27 1.83 -7.90
CA GLY A 91 -19.96 2.30 -9.10
C GLY A 91 -19.05 2.49 -10.32
N PHE A 92 -17.74 2.29 -10.15
CA PHE A 92 -16.75 2.29 -11.22
C PHE A 92 -15.81 1.08 -11.07
N PRO A 93 -15.09 0.66 -12.12
CA PRO A 93 -14.19 -0.48 -12.05
C PRO A 93 -13.11 -0.28 -10.96
N ASN A 94 -13.03 -1.19 -10.00
CA ASN A 94 -12.03 -1.14 -8.91
C ASN A 94 -10.57 -0.95 -9.41
N PRO A 95 -10.14 -1.51 -10.56
CA PRO A 95 -8.80 -1.26 -11.10
C PRO A 95 -8.51 0.24 -11.34
N MET A 96 -9.52 1.05 -11.63
CA MET A 96 -9.32 2.50 -11.78
C MET A 96 -8.97 3.18 -10.45
N LEU A 97 -9.53 2.70 -9.34
CA LEU A 97 -9.10 3.15 -8.01
C LEU A 97 -7.62 2.82 -7.80
N GLY A 98 -7.22 1.61 -8.20
CA GLY A 98 -5.83 1.15 -8.15
C GLY A 98 -4.88 2.07 -8.92
N LEU A 99 -5.21 2.45 -10.15
CA LEU A 99 -4.39 3.37 -10.95
C LEU A 99 -4.09 4.69 -10.22
N VAL A 100 -5.11 5.28 -9.59
CA VAL A 100 -4.95 6.52 -8.84
C VAL A 100 -4.14 6.30 -7.56
N CYS A 101 -4.52 5.33 -6.75
CA CYS A 101 -3.89 5.08 -5.46
C CYS A 101 -2.42 4.67 -5.60
N TYR A 102 -2.10 3.73 -6.49
CA TYR A 102 -0.73 3.31 -6.72
C TYR A 102 0.10 4.39 -7.44
N GLY A 103 -0.52 5.21 -8.29
CA GLY A 103 0.12 6.40 -8.85
C GLY A 103 0.59 7.37 -7.76
N ILE A 104 -0.26 7.64 -6.76
CA ILE A 104 0.10 8.45 -5.59
C ILE A 104 1.28 7.81 -4.83
N VAL A 105 1.27 6.49 -4.62
CA VAL A 105 2.37 5.77 -3.95
C VAL A 105 3.70 5.98 -4.68
N ILE A 106 3.72 5.90 -6.01
CA ILE A 106 4.92 6.17 -6.81
C ILE A 106 5.37 7.61 -6.59
N CYS A 107 4.47 8.58 -6.64
CA CYS A 107 4.80 9.99 -6.37
C CYS A 107 5.42 10.18 -4.99
N VAL A 108 4.90 9.51 -3.95
CA VAL A 108 5.50 9.55 -2.60
C VAL A 108 6.90 8.95 -2.63
N GLY A 109 7.08 7.77 -3.22
CA GLY A 109 8.38 7.10 -3.33
C GLY A 109 9.42 7.96 -4.06
N MET A 110 9.06 8.53 -5.21
CA MET A 110 9.91 9.46 -5.96
C MET A 110 10.24 10.73 -5.18
N SER A 111 9.28 11.28 -4.44
CA SER A 111 9.53 12.44 -3.56
C SER A 111 10.58 12.12 -2.48
N LEU A 112 10.53 10.92 -1.91
CA LEU A 112 11.55 10.48 -0.94
C LEU A 112 12.93 10.29 -1.59
N LEU A 113 12.99 9.80 -2.83
CA LEU A 113 14.25 9.74 -3.59
C LEU A 113 14.83 11.13 -3.88
N ALA A 114 13.96 12.13 -4.07
CA ALA A 114 14.33 13.53 -4.16
C ALA A 114 14.64 14.18 -2.79
N HIS A 115 14.80 13.37 -1.73
CA HIS A 115 15.12 13.82 -0.38
C HIS A 115 14.04 14.67 0.31
N ALA A 116 12.79 14.60 -0.15
CA ALA A 116 11.67 15.25 0.53
C ALA A 116 11.45 14.68 1.94
N ARG A 117 10.98 15.54 2.85
CA ARG A 117 10.63 15.16 4.23
C ARG A 117 9.17 15.53 4.50
N PHE A 118 8.41 14.60 5.04
CA PHE A 118 6.99 14.79 5.30
C PHE A 118 6.69 14.90 6.79
N PRO A 119 5.71 15.72 7.21
CA PRO A 119 5.28 15.83 8.59
C PRO A 119 4.52 14.58 9.05
N ARG A 120 4.39 14.40 10.37
CA ARG A 120 3.69 13.26 10.99
C ARG A 120 2.29 13.00 10.43
N TRP A 121 1.48 14.04 10.22
CA TRP A 121 0.10 13.88 9.76
C TRP A 121 0.05 13.21 8.38
N TYR A 122 0.96 13.56 7.48
CA TYR A 122 1.04 13.00 6.15
C TYR A 122 1.31 11.50 6.20
N TRP A 123 2.27 11.09 7.04
CA TRP A 123 2.62 9.69 7.25
C TRP A 123 1.49 8.86 7.86
N LEU A 124 0.69 9.45 8.76
CA LEU A 124 -0.48 8.80 9.34
C LEU A 124 -1.63 8.68 8.33
N THR A 125 -1.92 9.73 7.57
CA THR A 125 -2.92 9.70 6.49
C THR A 125 -2.53 8.69 5.42
N PHE A 126 -1.26 8.66 5.02
CA PHE A 126 -0.76 7.68 4.05
C PHE A 126 -0.90 6.25 4.59
N ASN A 127 -0.58 6.03 5.86
CA ASN A 127 -0.76 4.73 6.49
C ASN A 127 -2.21 4.31 6.59
N PHE A 128 -3.12 5.22 6.93
CA PHE A 128 -4.56 4.98 6.90
C PHE A 128 -5.03 4.58 5.50
N GLY A 129 -4.57 5.28 4.46
CA GLY A 129 -4.85 4.91 3.07
C GLY A 129 -4.37 3.50 2.72
N THR A 130 -3.14 3.13 3.12
CA THR A 130 -2.63 1.77 2.90
C THR A 130 -3.36 0.71 3.73
N LEU A 131 -3.81 1.04 4.95
CA LEU A 131 -4.60 0.16 5.79
C LEU A 131 -5.96 -0.13 5.16
N PHE A 132 -6.63 0.92 4.68
CA PHE A 132 -7.85 0.78 3.88
C PHE A 132 -7.60 -0.10 2.65
N GLY A 133 -6.49 0.12 1.94
CA GLY A 133 -6.07 -0.70 0.82
C GLY A 133 -5.96 -2.19 1.18
N VAL A 134 -5.27 -2.52 2.29
CA VAL A 134 -5.17 -3.90 2.80
C VAL A 134 -6.55 -4.47 3.12
N GLY A 135 -7.37 -3.74 3.87
CA GLY A 135 -8.73 -4.19 4.19
C GLY A 135 -9.57 -4.46 2.93
N PHE A 136 -9.48 -3.58 1.93
CA PHE A 136 -10.19 -3.72 0.68
C PHE A 136 -9.73 -4.92 -0.15
N VAL A 137 -8.41 -5.14 -0.26
CA VAL A 137 -7.89 -6.33 -0.98
C VAL A 137 -8.18 -7.63 -0.24
N THR A 138 -8.12 -7.64 1.10
CA THR A 138 -8.51 -8.81 1.90
C THR A 138 -9.99 -9.13 1.71
N TRP A 139 -10.86 -8.12 1.69
CA TRP A 139 -12.27 -8.33 1.39
C TRP A 139 -12.48 -8.87 -0.04
N LEU A 140 -11.87 -8.25 -1.06
CA LEU A 140 -11.94 -8.75 -2.45
C LEU A 140 -11.41 -10.19 -2.58
N MET A 141 -10.36 -10.53 -1.83
CA MET A 141 -9.83 -11.89 -1.77
C MET A 141 -10.88 -12.87 -1.23
N THR A 142 -11.59 -12.54 -0.15
CA THR A 142 -12.67 -13.39 0.37
C THR A 142 -13.79 -13.57 -0.65
N GLN A 143 -14.15 -12.51 -1.38
CA GLN A 143 -15.15 -12.59 -2.46
C GLN A 143 -14.67 -13.50 -3.60
N SER A 144 -13.39 -13.39 -4.00
CA SER A 144 -12.80 -14.27 -5.01
C SER A 144 -12.80 -15.75 -4.60
N LEU A 145 -12.43 -16.04 -3.35
CA LEU A 145 -12.30 -17.40 -2.80
C LEU A 145 -13.63 -18.10 -2.56
N TYR A 146 -14.61 -17.38 -1.99
CA TYR A 146 -15.81 -17.99 -1.43
C TYR A 146 -17.08 -17.72 -2.26
N GLU A 147 -17.14 -16.62 -3.00
CA GLU A 147 -18.32 -16.26 -3.81
C GLU A 147 -18.09 -16.56 -5.29
N ILE A 148 -17.04 -15.97 -5.88
CA ILE A 148 -16.76 -16.08 -7.32
C ILE A 148 -16.15 -17.44 -7.67
N ASN A 149 -15.42 -18.03 -6.73
CA ASN A 149 -14.65 -19.27 -6.90
C ASN A 149 -13.61 -19.17 -8.03
N ALA A 150 -13.00 -18.00 -8.22
CA ALA A 150 -11.96 -17.76 -9.22
C ALA A 150 -10.84 -16.85 -8.69
N LEU A 151 -9.62 -17.10 -9.16
CA LEU A 151 -8.38 -16.41 -8.82
C LEU A 151 -7.86 -15.63 -10.02
N CYS A 152 -7.46 -14.37 -9.77
CA CYS A 152 -6.87 -13.50 -10.78
C CYS A 152 -5.41 -13.21 -10.41
N LEU A 153 -4.45 -13.58 -11.27
CA LEU A 153 -3.02 -13.40 -11.01
C LEU A 153 -2.63 -11.92 -10.86
N TRP A 154 -3.27 -11.03 -11.62
CA TRP A 154 -3.05 -9.58 -11.48
C TRP A 154 -3.59 -9.05 -10.15
N CYS A 155 -4.72 -9.56 -9.67
CA CYS A 155 -5.22 -9.23 -8.34
C CYS A 155 -4.24 -9.71 -7.27
N CYS A 156 -3.72 -10.94 -7.38
CA CYS A 156 -2.70 -11.46 -6.45
C CYS A 156 -1.45 -10.56 -6.42
N LEU A 157 -0.99 -10.07 -7.57
CA LEU A 157 0.12 -9.11 -7.64
C LEU A 157 -0.20 -7.82 -6.86
N ALA A 158 -1.41 -7.27 -7.07
CA ALA A 158 -1.87 -6.10 -6.33
C ALA A 158 -1.97 -6.36 -4.82
N TRP A 159 -2.41 -7.55 -4.40
CA TRP A 159 -2.48 -7.95 -2.99
C TRP A 159 -1.09 -7.95 -2.35
N VAL A 160 -0.12 -8.63 -2.99
CA VAL A 160 1.26 -8.71 -2.50
C VAL A 160 1.88 -7.31 -2.41
N ALA A 161 1.70 -6.47 -3.43
CA ALA A 161 2.21 -5.10 -3.43
C ALA A 161 1.63 -4.27 -2.28
N THR A 162 0.31 -4.27 -2.09
CA THR A 162 -0.37 -3.51 -1.04
C THR A 162 0.03 -3.98 0.36
N ILE A 163 0.06 -5.29 0.59
CA ILE A 163 0.43 -5.88 1.90
C ILE A 163 1.88 -5.55 2.24
N THR A 164 2.79 -5.69 1.27
CA THR A 164 4.22 -5.38 1.46
C THR A 164 4.42 -3.92 1.81
N MET A 165 3.77 -3.02 1.06
CA MET A 165 3.83 -1.59 1.32
C MET A 165 3.27 -1.23 2.71
N PHE A 166 2.09 -1.75 3.07
CA PHE A 166 1.44 -1.45 4.34
C PHE A 166 2.31 -1.82 5.54
N TRP A 167 2.88 -3.02 5.56
CA TRP A 167 3.71 -3.47 6.69
C TRP A 167 5.00 -2.66 6.82
N HIS A 168 5.65 -2.32 5.70
CA HIS A 168 6.85 -1.49 5.73
C HIS A 168 6.55 -0.06 6.17
N LEU A 169 5.44 0.53 5.71
CA LEU A 169 5.02 1.86 6.11
C LEU A 169 4.59 1.90 7.58
N THR A 170 3.89 0.87 8.06
CA THR A 170 3.50 0.75 9.47
C THR A 170 4.72 0.61 10.37
N SER A 171 5.69 -0.23 9.97
CA SER A 171 6.98 -0.34 10.66
C SER A 171 7.72 1.00 10.68
N PHE A 172 7.77 1.72 9.55
CA PHE A 172 8.35 3.05 9.47
C PHE A 172 7.69 4.03 10.46
N ASN A 173 6.35 4.05 10.54
CA ASN A 173 5.63 4.93 11.46
C ASN A 173 5.88 4.59 12.93
N ILE A 174 5.96 3.31 13.27
CA ILE A 174 6.24 2.85 14.63
C ILE A 174 7.69 3.18 15.04
N ARG A 175 8.66 2.92 14.15
CA ARG A 175 10.08 3.21 14.38
C ARG A 175 10.35 4.71 14.55
N ASN A 176 9.60 5.55 13.84
CA ASN A 176 9.67 7.00 13.98
C ASN A 176 8.81 7.57 15.14
N GLY A 177 8.12 6.72 15.92
CA GLY A 177 7.31 7.16 17.06
C GLY A 177 6.04 7.91 16.69
N PHE A 178 5.58 7.81 15.43
CA PHE A 178 4.30 8.36 15.00
C PHE A 178 3.12 7.53 15.49
N LEU A 179 3.33 6.24 15.71
CA LEU A 179 2.38 5.35 16.39
C LEU A 179 2.95 4.95 17.76
N PRO A 180 2.16 5.05 18.84
CA PRO A 180 2.60 4.63 20.16
C PRO A 180 2.79 3.12 20.19
N ALA A 181 4.01 2.66 20.47
CA ALA A 181 4.33 1.25 20.58
C ALA A 181 5.39 1.02 21.67
N PRO A 182 5.34 -0.12 22.40
CA PRO A 182 6.38 -0.51 23.34
C PRO A 182 7.75 -0.66 22.65
N ASN A 183 8.83 -0.44 23.40
CA ASN A 183 10.20 -0.53 22.86
C ASN A 183 10.53 -1.91 22.27
N GLY A 184 9.98 -2.99 22.85
CA GLY A 184 10.12 -4.35 22.30
C GLY A 184 9.54 -4.50 20.90
N VAL A 185 8.38 -3.89 20.62
CA VAL A 185 7.75 -3.90 19.29
C VAL A 185 8.56 -3.08 18.29
N LYS A 186 9.11 -1.93 18.72
CA LYS A 186 10.00 -1.11 17.88
C LYS A 186 11.26 -1.87 17.46
N ASN A 187 11.88 -2.60 18.39
CA ASN A 187 13.07 -3.40 18.12
C ASN A 187 12.75 -4.59 17.20
N PHE A 188 11.67 -5.32 17.49
CA PHE A 188 11.22 -6.41 16.63
C PHE A 188 10.95 -5.95 15.20
N LEU A 189 10.23 -4.84 15.04
CA LEU A 189 9.97 -4.27 13.71
C LEU A 189 11.26 -3.78 13.05
N ALA A 190 12.23 -3.24 13.78
CA ALA A 190 13.48 -2.80 13.17
C ALA A 190 14.24 -3.93 12.46
N GLU A 191 14.15 -5.16 12.97
CA GLU A 191 14.93 -6.31 12.51
C GLU A 191 14.09 -7.29 11.66
N PHE A 192 12.81 -7.47 11.98
CA PHE A 192 11.92 -8.47 11.38
C PHE A 192 10.75 -7.88 10.58
N THR A 193 10.84 -6.63 10.09
CA THR A 193 9.76 -6.03 9.26
C THR A 193 9.35 -6.92 8.10
N TRP A 194 10.30 -7.62 7.46
CA TRP A 194 10.05 -8.47 6.29
C TRP A 194 9.24 -9.74 6.63
N VAL A 195 9.26 -10.18 7.88
CA VAL A 195 8.51 -11.37 8.32
C VAL A 195 7.01 -11.11 8.21
N LEU A 196 6.54 -9.91 8.57
CA LEU A 196 5.11 -9.57 8.55
C LEU A 196 4.45 -9.70 7.17
N PRO A 197 4.97 -9.10 6.07
CA PRO A 197 4.39 -9.29 4.75
C PRO A 197 4.57 -10.73 4.24
N VAL A 198 5.67 -11.41 4.57
CA VAL A 198 5.88 -12.82 4.17
C VAL A 198 4.87 -13.73 4.87
N THR A 199 4.67 -13.59 6.18
CA THR A 199 3.68 -14.38 6.92
C THR A 199 2.26 -14.07 6.45
N HIS A 200 1.91 -12.80 6.25
CA HIS A 200 0.59 -12.42 5.74
C HIS A 200 0.36 -13.01 4.32
N GLY A 201 1.34 -12.88 3.42
CA GLY A 201 1.30 -13.51 2.10
C GLY A 201 1.24 -15.04 2.15
N GLY A 202 1.99 -15.66 3.08
CA GLY A 202 1.99 -17.11 3.31
C GLY A 202 0.65 -17.63 3.79
N ILE A 203 -0.04 -16.91 4.68
CA ILE A 203 -1.41 -17.23 5.10
C ILE A 203 -2.35 -17.20 3.89
N ILE A 204 -2.26 -16.16 3.05
CA ILE A 204 -3.08 -16.05 1.83
C ILE A 204 -2.80 -17.21 0.87
N ALA A 205 -1.52 -17.51 0.63
CA ALA A 205 -1.13 -18.64 -0.22
C ALA A 205 -1.67 -19.97 0.34
N MET A 206 -1.61 -20.16 1.66
CA MET A 206 -2.14 -21.36 2.31
C MET A 206 -3.66 -21.46 2.20
N LEU A 207 -4.40 -20.34 2.29
CA LEU A 207 -5.84 -20.31 2.04
C LEU A 207 -6.19 -20.71 0.59
N ILE A 208 -5.41 -20.22 -0.38
CA ILE A 208 -5.56 -20.60 -1.80
C ILE A 208 -5.29 -22.10 -2.00
N LEU A 209 -4.19 -22.60 -1.42
CA LEU A 209 -3.79 -24.02 -1.55
C LEU A 209 -4.77 -24.96 -0.84
N THR A 210 -5.32 -24.58 0.31
CA THR A 210 -6.33 -25.42 1.00
C THR A 210 -7.67 -25.42 0.27
N ARG A 211 -8.01 -24.34 -0.44
CA ARG A 211 -9.25 -24.24 -1.22
C ARG A 211 -9.18 -24.99 -2.55
N TRP A 212 -8.08 -24.85 -3.30
CA TRP A 212 -7.96 -25.37 -4.67
C TRP A 212 -6.75 -26.29 -4.89
N GLY A 213 -6.07 -26.74 -3.84
CA GLY A 213 -4.83 -27.52 -3.95
C GLY A 213 -4.97 -28.75 -4.85
N SER A 214 -6.10 -29.46 -4.81
CA SER A 214 -6.35 -30.60 -5.71
C SER A 214 -6.77 -30.19 -7.13
N GLN A 215 -7.35 -29.00 -7.31
CA GLN A 215 -7.88 -28.51 -8.60
C GLN A 215 -6.86 -27.67 -9.40
N LEU A 216 -5.77 -27.24 -8.77
CA LEU A 216 -4.70 -26.52 -9.45
C LEU A 216 -3.77 -27.43 -10.26
N TRP A 217 -3.70 -28.73 -9.91
CA TRP A 217 -2.81 -29.73 -10.51
C TRP A 217 -3.53 -30.82 -11.33
N ALA A 218 -4.87 -30.74 -11.41
CA ALA A 218 -5.71 -31.64 -12.20
C ALA A 218 -6.07 -30.99 -13.54
#